data_AF-A0A2V5XSU6-F1
#
_entry.id   AF-A0A2V5XSU6-F1
#
_cell.length_a   1.000
_cell.length_b   1.000
_cell.length_c   1.000
_cell.angle_alpha   90.00
_cell.angle_beta   90.00
_cell.angle_gamma   90.00
#
_symmetry.space_group_name_H-M   'P 1'
#
loop_
_entity.id
_entity.type
_entity.pdbx_description
1 polymer ?
#
loop_
_entity_poly.entity_id
_entity_poly.type
_entity_poly.pdbx_seq_one_letter_code
_entity_poly.pdbx_strand_id
1 'polypeptide(L)'
;MKRNLLTLAAAGAIALGGFAMVQAQPGHGAGGGWHGRGFGLEGLVSKLNLTSDQQAKVQPIIDQAKPQIVAIHQEAMQKMKAIMDSTTSQIRPLLTADQQTKLDAIQKAHQDMMNAHKELHDATQE
;
A
#
# COMPACT_ATOMS: atom_id res chain seq x y z
N MET A 1 -42.58 38.78 10.10
CA MET A 1 -41.13 38.58 10.29
C MET A 1 -40.52 38.26 8.93
N LYS A 2 -39.49 38.99 8.52
CA LYS A 2 -39.03 39.09 7.12
C LYS A 2 -38.16 37.87 6.77
N ARG A 3 -38.45 37.22 5.64
CA ARG A 3 -37.74 36.02 5.13
C ARG A 3 -36.49 36.47 4.39
N ASN A 4 -35.31 36.01 4.82
CA ASN A 4 -34.05 36.31 4.14
C ASN A 4 -33.87 35.37 2.94
N LEU A 5 -33.91 35.93 1.73
CA LEU A 5 -33.48 35.31 0.49
C LEU A 5 -31.98 35.57 0.32
N LEU A 6 -31.16 34.52 0.34
CA LEU A 6 -29.76 34.60 -0.05
C LEU A 6 -29.61 33.95 -1.43
N THR A 7 -29.35 34.82 -2.40
CA THR A 7 -29.16 34.57 -3.82
C THR A 7 -27.83 33.86 -4.07
N LEU A 8 -27.85 32.70 -4.73
CA LEU A 8 -26.67 32.02 -5.26
C LEU A 8 -26.21 32.71 -6.54
N ALA A 9 -25.05 33.37 -6.50
CA ALA A 9 -24.38 33.88 -7.69
C ALA A 9 -23.48 32.78 -8.28
N ALA A 10 -23.85 32.28 -9.46
CA ALA A 10 -23.01 31.43 -10.28
C ALA A 10 -22.06 32.32 -11.11
N ALA A 11 -20.76 32.19 -10.90
CA ALA A 11 -19.73 32.75 -11.78
C ALA A 11 -18.98 31.60 -12.46
N GLY A 12 -19.38 31.29 -13.69
CA GLY A 12 -18.63 30.43 -14.60
C GLY A 12 -17.80 31.30 -15.53
N ALA A 13 -16.48 31.12 -15.50
CA ALA A 13 -15.57 31.46 -16.58
C ALA A 13 -14.20 30.82 -16.30
N ILE A 14 -13.92 29.64 -16.84
CA ILE A 14 -12.54 29.19 -17.04
C ILE A 14 -12.28 29.23 -18.54
N ALA A 15 -11.48 30.21 -18.92
CA ALA A 15 -11.02 30.45 -20.27
C ALA A 15 -10.11 29.31 -20.73
N LEU A 16 -10.34 28.87 -21.97
CA LEU A 16 -9.51 27.95 -22.73
C LEU A 16 -8.15 28.62 -23.01
N GLY A 17 -7.06 28.05 -22.50
CA GLY A 17 -5.71 28.51 -22.77
C GLY A 17 -4.74 27.35 -22.96
N GLY A 18 -4.35 27.11 -24.21
CA GLY A 18 -3.04 26.58 -24.61
C GLY A 18 -2.72 25.12 -24.29
N PHE A 19 -2.90 24.24 -25.27
CA PHE A 19 -2.21 22.95 -25.32
C PHE A 19 -0.69 23.16 -25.49
N ALA A 20 0.08 22.89 -24.44
CA ALA A 20 1.48 22.50 -24.57
C ALA A 20 1.62 21.08 -24.00
N MET A 21 1.78 20.12 -24.90
CA MET A 21 2.02 18.72 -24.55
C MET A 21 3.47 18.51 -24.06
N VAL A 22 3.57 17.69 -23.02
CA VAL A 22 4.67 16.74 -22.75
C VAL A 22 5.99 17.36 -22.27
N GLN A 23 6.11 17.45 -20.95
CA GLN A 23 7.02 16.56 -20.23
C GLN A 23 6.30 16.09 -18.97
N ALA A 24 5.72 14.89 -19.02
CA ALA A 24 5.45 14.16 -17.80
C ALA A 24 6.82 13.77 -17.23
N GLN A 25 7.36 14.60 -16.33
CA GLN A 25 8.39 14.15 -15.42
C GLN A 25 7.90 12.83 -14.81
N PRO A 26 8.67 11.75 -14.84
CA PRO A 26 8.35 10.59 -14.04
C PRO A 26 8.43 11.08 -12.61
N GLY A 27 7.25 11.39 -12.05
CA GLY A 27 7.08 11.54 -10.63
C GLY A 27 7.60 10.25 -10.05
N HIS A 28 8.82 10.31 -9.54
CA HIS A 28 9.35 9.34 -8.62
C HIS A 28 8.43 9.46 -7.41
N GLY A 29 7.29 8.76 -7.46
CA GLY A 29 6.46 8.53 -6.32
C GLY A 29 7.37 7.87 -5.31
N ALA A 30 7.81 8.68 -4.35
CA ALA A 30 8.53 8.25 -3.17
C ALA A 30 7.58 7.37 -2.34
N GLY A 31 7.37 6.15 -2.81
CA GLY A 31 6.77 5.03 -2.11
C GLY A 31 7.76 3.87 -2.08
N GLY A 32 9.06 4.17 -2.01
CA GLY A 32 10.11 3.19 -1.89
C GLY A 32 10.59 3.14 -0.45
N GLY A 33 10.26 2.08 0.28
CA GLY A 33 11.00 1.77 1.51
C GLY A 33 10.32 1.07 2.66
N TRP A 34 9.20 0.36 2.49
CA TRP A 34 8.81 -0.70 3.45
C TRP A 34 8.69 -2.08 2.81
N HIS A 35 9.12 -2.21 1.54
CA HIS A 35 9.16 -3.49 0.87
C HIS A 35 10.53 -4.15 1.10
N GLY A 36 10.58 -5.06 2.08
CA GLY A 36 11.30 -6.32 1.90
C GLY A 36 12.59 -6.54 2.67
N ARG A 37 13.29 -5.52 3.21
CA ARG A 37 14.48 -5.75 4.06
C ARG A 37 14.72 -4.62 5.08
N GLY A 38 14.41 -4.89 6.36
CA GLY A 38 14.79 -4.06 7.52
C GLY A 38 13.60 -3.36 8.16
N PHE A 39 13.25 -3.51 9.43
CA PHE A 39 13.92 -4.08 10.62
C PHE A 39 13.07 -5.24 11.17
N GLY A 40 13.42 -6.49 10.84
CA GLY A 40 12.96 -7.63 11.64
C GLY A 40 13.72 -7.66 12.97
N LEU A 41 13.15 -8.26 14.02
CA LEU A 41 13.85 -8.45 15.29
C LEU A 41 15.23 -9.11 15.10
N GLU A 42 15.33 -10.06 14.17
CA GLU A 42 16.62 -10.69 13.82
C GLU A 42 17.59 -9.75 13.13
N GLY A 43 17.12 -8.88 12.24
CA GLY A 43 17.97 -7.88 11.58
C GLY A 43 18.42 -6.76 12.51
N LEU A 44 17.70 -6.52 13.60
CA LEU A 44 18.14 -5.63 14.69
C LEU A 44 19.21 -6.32 15.52
N VAL A 45 18.94 -7.55 15.98
CA VAL A 45 19.85 -8.32 16.84
C VAL A 45 21.17 -8.62 16.15
N SER A 46 21.15 -8.90 14.84
CA SER A 46 22.37 -9.15 14.06
C SER A 46 23.29 -7.92 13.97
N LYS A 47 22.81 -6.71 14.24
CA LYS A 47 23.60 -5.47 14.21
C LYS A 47 24.21 -5.10 15.57
N LEU A 48 23.88 -5.83 16.63
CA LEU A 48 24.33 -5.52 18.00
C LEU A 48 25.69 -6.13 18.36
N ASN A 49 26.34 -6.86 17.43
CA ASN A 49 27.63 -7.52 17.66
C ASN A 49 27.65 -8.36 18.95
N LEU A 50 26.59 -9.14 19.17
CA LEU A 50 26.42 -9.94 20.39
C LEU A 50 27.52 -10.99 20.53
N THR A 51 27.95 -11.24 21.77
CA THR A 51 28.76 -12.41 22.11
C THR A 51 27.94 -13.68 22.00
N SER A 52 28.60 -14.84 21.91
CA SER A 52 27.93 -16.15 21.87
C SER A 52 26.97 -16.34 23.06
N ASP A 53 27.38 -15.92 24.25
CA ASP A 53 26.55 -16.02 25.47
C ASP A 53 25.33 -15.11 25.41
N GLN A 54 25.46 -13.92 24.82
CA GLN A 54 24.34 -12.99 24.63
C GLN A 54 23.37 -13.53 23.57
N GLN A 55 23.89 -14.08 22.47
CA GLN A 55 23.07 -14.69 21.43
C GLN A 55 22.25 -15.86 21.97
N ALA A 56 22.86 -16.75 22.77
CA ALA A 56 22.18 -17.87 23.40
C ALA A 56 21.02 -17.43 24.32
N LYS A 57 21.14 -16.26 24.96
CA LYS A 57 20.08 -15.69 25.83
C LYS A 57 18.99 -14.97 25.04
N VAL A 58 19.33 -14.36 23.90
CA VAL A 58 18.42 -13.57 23.08
C VAL A 58 17.58 -14.46 22.16
N GLN A 59 18.15 -15.55 21.64
CA GLN A 59 17.47 -16.46 20.71
C GLN A 59 16.08 -16.92 21.17
N PRO A 60 15.87 -17.43 22.41
CA PRO A 60 14.53 -17.84 22.86
C PRO A 60 13.52 -16.67 22.93
N ILE A 61 13.99 -15.44 23.19
CA ILE A 61 13.13 -14.24 23.21
C ILE A 61 12.63 -13.93 21.79
N ILE A 62 13.51 -14.03 20.79
CA ILE A 62 13.14 -13.84 19.38
C ILE A 62 12.17 -14.95 18.96
N ASP A 63 12.47 -16.21 19.27
CA ASP A 63 11.65 -17.34 18.84
C ASP A 63 10.25 -17.30 19.45
N GLN A 64 10.10 -16.80 20.68
CA GLN A 64 8.79 -16.53 21.29
C GLN A 64 8.03 -15.38 20.61
N ALA A 65 8.74 -14.36 20.10
CA ALA A 65 8.13 -13.19 19.48
C ALA A 65 7.68 -13.43 18.02
N LYS A 66 8.42 -14.25 17.26
CA LYS A 66 8.13 -14.57 15.85
C LYS A 66 6.67 -14.91 15.56
N PRO A 67 6.04 -15.92 16.21
CA PRO A 67 4.67 -16.29 15.88
C PRO A 67 3.66 -15.17 16.16
N GLN A 68 3.90 -14.34 17.18
CA GLN A 68 3.04 -13.20 17.51
C GLN A 68 3.11 -12.12 16.42
N ILE A 69 4.32 -11.82 15.93
CA ILE A 69 4.52 -10.87 14.84
C ILE A 69 3.84 -11.37 13.56
N VAL A 70 4.01 -12.66 13.24
CA VAL A 70 3.36 -13.27 12.07
C VAL A 70 1.84 -13.16 12.17
N ALA A 71 1.25 -13.47 13.32
CA ALA A 71 -0.19 -13.38 13.54
C ALA A 71 -0.72 -11.95 13.36
N ILE A 72 -0.06 -10.96 14.00
CA ILE A 72 -0.45 -9.55 13.88
C ILE A 72 -0.31 -9.08 12.43
N HIS A 73 0.78 -9.46 11.74
CA HIS A 73 0.98 -9.11 10.35
C HIS A 73 -0.13 -9.68 9.46
N GLN A 74 -0.50 -10.94 9.64
CA GLN A 74 -1.60 -11.56 8.89
C GLN A 74 -2.94 -10.84 9.13
N GLU A 75 -3.27 -10.55 10.39
CA GLU A 75 -4.50 -9.82 10.74
C GLU A 75 -4.51 -8.40 10.14
N ALA A 76 -3.39 -7.68 10.25
CA ALA A 76 -3.24 -6.34 9.70
C ALA A 76 -3.39 -6.34 8.17
N MET A 77 -2.79 -7.31 7.47
CA MET A 77 -2.91 -7.46 6.02
C MET A 77 -4.35 -7.73 5.60
N GLN A 78 -5.09 -8.56 6.32
CA GLN A 78 -6.51 -8.82 6.05
C GLN A 78 -7.37 -7.56 6.22
N LYS A 79 -7.16 -6.81 7.32
CA LYS A 79 -7.87 -5.54 7.56
C LYS A 79 -7.54 -4.50 6.50
N MET A 80 -6.26 -4.38 6.14
CA MET A 80 -5.82 -3.46 5.09
C MET A 80 -6.48 -3.82 3.75
N LYS A 81 -6.52 -5.11 3.38
CA LYS A 81 -7.20 -5.56 2.18
C LYS A 81 -8.69 -5.17 2.18
N ALA A 82 -9.40 -5.41 3.27
CA ALA A 82 -10.81 -5.04 3.37
C ALA A 82 -11.04 -3.53 3.21
N ILE A 83 -10.17 -2.70 3.80
CA ILE A 83 -10.22 -1.24 3.63
C ILE A 83 -10.00 -0.87 2.16
N MET A 84 -8.96 -1.40 1.54
CA MET A 84 -8.63 -1.09 0.14
C MET A 84 -9.74 -1.52 -0.83
N ASP A 85 -10.31 -2.71 -0.64
CA ASP A 85 -11.42 -3.21 -1.45
C ASP A 85 -12.67 -2.32 -1.32
N SER A 86 -13.01 -1.91 -0.08
CA SER A 86 -14.13 -1.02 0.20
C SER A 86 -13.92 0.37 -0.40
N THR A 87 -12.75 0.98 -0.17
CA THR A 87 -12.40 2.29 -0.73
C THR A 87 -12.43 2.27 -2.26
N THR A 88 -11.88 1.23 -2.88
CA THR A 88 -11.87 1.11 -4.34
C THR A 88 -13.29 0.96 -4.90
N SER A 89 -14.16 0.21 -4.21
CA SER A 89 -15.57 0.06 -4.59
C SER A 89 -16.33 1.39 -4.54
N GLN A 90 -16.02 2.26 -3.56
CA GLN A 90 -16.62 3.59 -3.44
C GLN A 90 -16.09 4.58 -4.50
N ILE A 91 -14.82 4.46 -4.89
CA ILE A 91 -14.21 5.32 -5.91
C ILE A 91 -14.69 4.94 -7.31
N ARG A 92 -14.81 3.63 -7.61
CA ARG A 92 -15.14 3.12 -8.94
C ARG A 92 -16.32 3.81 -9.64
N PRO A 93 -17.50 4.04 -9.01
CA PRO A 93 -18.62 4.71 -9.68
C PRO A 93 -18.37 6.20 -10.00
N LEU A 94 -17.33 6.81 -9.43
CA LEU A 94 -16.94 8.19 -9.71
C LEU A 94 -15.98 8.31 -10.92
N LEU A 95 -15.51 7.17 -11.44
CA LEU A 95 -14.56 7.10 -12.53
C LEU A 95 -15.27 7.04 -13.89
N THR A 96 -14.61 7.60 -14.91
CA THR A 96 -15.01 7.38 -16.31
C THR A 96 -14.75 5.94 -16.75
N ALA A 97 -15.36 5.49 -17.85
CA ALA A 97 -15.14 4.14 -18.39
C ALA A 97 -13.66 3.82 -18.63
N ASP A 98 -12.91 4.76 -19.19
CA ASP A 98 -11.46 4.60 -19.43
C ASP A 98 -10.67 4.48 -18.12
N GLN A 99 -11.06 5.22 -17.09
CA GLN A 99 -10.42 5.14 -15.76
C GLN A 99 -10.76 3.83 -15.04
N GLN A 100 -11.99 3.33 -15.17
CA GLN A 100 -12.37 2.02 -14.64
C GLN A 100 -11.56 0.90 -15.30
N THR A 101 -11.38 0.96 -16.62
CA THR A 101 -10.55 0.00 -17.36
C THR A 101 -9.10 0.01 -16.87
N LYS A 102 -8.53 1.20 -16.60
CA LYS A 102 -7.19 1.32 -16.01
C LYS A 102 -7.11 0.74 -14.60
N LEU A 103 -8.13 0.99 -13.77
CA LEU A 103 -8.21 0.43 -12.42
C LEU A 103 -8.24 -1.10 -12.46
N ASP A 104 -9.01 -1.71 -13.37
CA ASP A 104 -9.07 -3.16 -13.54
C ASP A 104 -7.72 -3.76 -13.93
N ALA A 105 -7.00 -3.09 -14.85
CA ALA A 105 -5.66 -3.53 -15.24
C ALA A 105 -4.67 -3.48 -14.07
N ILE A 106 -4.72 -2.43 -13.24
CA ILE A 106 -3.88 -2.30 -12.05
C ILE A 106 -4.21 -3.41 -11.04
N GLN A 107 -5.50 -3.65 -10.78
CA GLN A 107 -5.94 -4.70 -9.85
C GLN A 107 -5.51 -6.08 -10.32
N LYS A 108 -5.65 -6.37 -11.62
CA LYS A 108 -5.21 -7.64 -12.20
C LYS A 108 -3.70 -7.82 -12.08
N ALA A 109 -2.92 -6.81 -12.45
CA ALA A 109 -1.46 -6.88 -12.34
C ALA A 109 -1.00 -7.13 -10.90
N HIS A 110 -1.66 -6.51 -9.92
CA HIS A 110 -1.39 -6.75 -8.51
C HIS A 110 -1.69 -8.21 -8.10
N GLN A 111 -2.84 -8.76 -8.52
CA GLN A 111 -3.22 -10.14 -8.24
C GLN A 111 -2.26 -11.15 -8.87
N ASP A 112 -1.89 -10.94 -10.13
CA ASP A 112 -0.95 -11.81 -10.85
C ASP A 112 0.41 -11.85 -10.13
N MET A 113 0.90 -10.69 -9.68
CA MET A 113 2.17 -10.60 -8.95
C MET A 113 2.11 -11.31 -7.59
N MET A 114 1.00 -11.17 -6.86
CA MET A 114 0.78 -11.88 -5.60
C MET A 114 0.73 -13.40 -5.79
N ASN A 115 0.06 -13.89 -6.84
CA ASN A 115 0.02 -15.30 -7.17
C ASN A 115 1.39 -15.84 -7.55
N ALA A 116 2.13 -15.13 -8.41
CA ALA A 116 3.49 -15.50 -8.80
C ALA A 116 4.44 -15.56 -7.59
N HIS A 117 4.31 -14.63 -6.64
CA HIS A 117 5.10 -14.67 -5.41
C HIS A 117 4.78 -15.89 -4.55
N LYS A 118 3.50 -16.26 -4.47
CA LYS A 118 3.06 -17.46 -3.75
C LYS A 118 3.60 -18.73 -4.41
N GLU A 119 3.46 -18.87 -5.72
CA GLU A 119 3.98 -20.00 -6.49
C GLU A 119 5.50 -20.14 -6.33
N LEU A 120 6.24 -19.03 -6.41
CA LEU A 120 7.68 -19.04 -6.18
C LEU A 120 8.02 -19.48 -4.76
N HIS A 121 7.31 -18.97 -3.76
CA HIS A 121 7.54 -19.36 -2.36
C HIS A 121 7.30 -20.86 -2.17
N ASP A 122 6.18 -21.38 -2.66
CA ASP A 122 5.82 -22.80 -2.55
C ASP A 122 6.86 -23.69 -3.26
N ALA A 123 7.31 -23.32 -4.46
CA ALA A 123 8.33 -24.05 -5.22
C ALA A 123 9.73 -24.03 -4.57
N THR A 124 10.01 -23.08 -3.67
CA THR A 124 11.29 -22.99 -2.94
C THR A 124 11.27 -23.68 -1.57
N GLN A 125 10.11 -24.17 -1.12
CA GLN A 125 9.97 -24.91 0.14
C GLN A 125 9.87 -26.44 -0.03
N GLU A 126 9.78 -26.94 -1.27
CA GLU A 126 9.94 -28.37 -1.64
C GLU A 126 11.41 -28.74 -1.91
#